data_AF-A0A5C7X9E1-F1
#
_entry.id   AF-A0A5C7X9E1-F1
#
_cell.length_a   1.000
_cell.length_b   1.000
_cell.length_c   1.000
_cell.angle_alpha   90.00
_cell.angle_beta   90.00
_cell.angle_gamma   90.00
#
_symmetry.space_group_name_H-M   'P 1'
#
loop_
_entity.id
_entity.type
_entity.pdbx_description
1 polymer ?
#
loop_
_entity_poly.entity_id
_entity_poly.type
_entity_poly.pdbx_seq_one_letter_code
_entity_poly.pdbx_strand_id
1 'polypeptide(L)'
;MIPLELYADLCALMAHTGGDEAQEIAIAAEHGVSADDWRASKTEWTAKMSDPSDMGKTALAFMPLYQAAQAKARGGGEPCSLETYAKIHAEMAHRKDVLGNKIHYMLVLADNGMSQPQWLECEGYWTPLVGGDVILGQPNPKFDPERAQRFRVLMQQESDRVLGIAR
;
A
#
# COMPACT_ATOMS: atom_id res chain seq x y z
N MET A 1 -2.90 5.53 -26.63
CA MET A 1 -2.42 4.72 -25.48
C MET A 1 -1.25 5.45 -24.83
N ILE A 2 -1.24 5.54 -23.50
CA ILE A 2 -0.22 6.29 -22.75
C ILE A 2 0.91 5.38 -22.26
N PRO A 3 2.14 5.92 -22.07
CA PRO A 3 3.27 5.18 -21.48
C PRO A 3 2.96 4.64 -20.07
N LEU A 4 3.64 3.56 -19.67
CA LEU A 4 3.41 2.89 -18.38
C LEU A 4 3.68 3.83 -17.19
N GLU A 5 4.64 4.74 -17.33
CA GLU A 5 4.99 5.75 -16.33
C GLU A 5 3.84 6.73 -16.11
N LEU A 6 3.27 7.28 -17.19
CA LEU A 6 2.11 8.18 -17.10
C LEU A 6 0.86 7.45 -16.60
N TYR A 7 0.70 6.18 -16.99
CA TYR A 7 -0.37 5.33 -16.46
C TYR A 7 -0.25 5.14 -14.94
N ALA A 8 0.95 4.85 -14.44
CA ALA A 8 1.22 4.72 -13.01
C ALA A 8 0.96 6.01 -12.24
N ASP A 9 1.38 7.16 -12.79
CA ASP A 9 1.11 8.48 -12.21
C ASP A 9 -0.40 8.74 -12.08
N LEU A 10 -1.16 8.49 -13.14
CA LEU A 10 -2.61 8.66 -13.15
C LEU A 10 -3.32 7.70 -12.19
N CYS A 11 -2.93 6.43 -12.15
CA CYS A 11 -3.48 5.47 -11.20
C CYS A 11 -3.30 5.95 -9.75
N ALA A 12 -2.14 6.53 -9.41
CA ALA A 12 -1.86 7.01 -8.05
C ALA A 12 -2.77 8.19 -7.67
N LEU A 13 -2.99 9.12 -8.60
CA LEU A 13 -3.91 10.25 -8.42
C LEU A 13 -5.36 9.78 -8.26
N MET A 14 -5.74 8.73 -8.99
CA MET A 14 -7.10 8.19 -9.02
C MET A 14 -7.40 7.21 -7.89
N ALA A 15 -6.47 6.95 -6.97
CA ALA A 15 -6.61 5.95 -5.90
C ALA A 15 -7.86 6.16 -5.01
N HIS A 16 -8.38 7.39 -4.93
CA HIS A 16 -9.55 7.76 -4.13
C HIS A 16 -10.88 7.74 -4.90
N THR A 17 -10.86 7.53 -6.22
CA THR A 17 -12.07 7.57 -7.07
C THR A 17 -12.98 6.37 -6.89
N GLY A 18 -12.48 5.28 -6.27
CA GLY A 18 -13.23 4.04 -6.11
C GLY A 18 -13.60 3.35 -7.44
N GLY A 19 -12.95 3.71 -8.55
CA GLY A 19 -13.27 3.20 -9.87
C GLY A 19 -14.37 3.96 -10.60
N ASP A 20 -14.76 5.15 -10.11
CA ASP A 20 -15.67 6.05 -10.83
C ASP A 20 -15.00 6.56 -12.12
N GLU A 21 -15.42 6.01 -13.25
CA GLU A 21 -14.87 6.29 -14.56
C GLU A 21 -14.97 7.78 -14.93
N ALA A 22 -16.03 8.48 -14.52
CA ALA A 22 -16.19 9.89 -14.85
C ALA A 22 -15.14 10.74 -14.11
N GLN A 23 -14.86 10.41 -12.84
CA GLN A 23 -13.82 11.07 -12.05
C GLN A 23 -12.42 10.74 -12.57
N GLU A 24 -12.17 9.48 -12.94
CA GLU A 24 -10.91 9.07 -13.55
C GLU A 24 -10.65 9.81 -14.87
N ILE A 25 -11.64 9.94 -15.75
CA ILE A 25 -11.50 10.68 -17.01
C ILE A 25 -11.24 12.16 -16.76
N ALA A 26 -11.89 12.76 -15.76
CA ALA A 26 -11.65 14.16 -15.39
C ALA A 26 -10.20 14.38 -14.96
N ILE A 27 -9.67 13.52 -14.07
CA ILE A 27 -8.27 13.57 -13.62
C ILE A 27 -7.32 13.33 -14.80
N ALA A 28 -7.62 12.37 -15.69
CA ALA A 28 -6.80 12.11 -16.88
C ALA A 28 -6.73 13.35 -17.80
N ALA A 29 -7.85 14.04 -17.99
CA ALA A 29 -7.93 15.23 -18.83
C ALA A 29 -7.10 16.40 -18.28
N GLU A 30 -7.06 16.59 -16.95
CA GLU A 30 -6.18 17.58 -16.29
C GLU A 30 -4.70 17.35 -16.59
N HIS A 31 -4.33 16.11 -16.91
CA HIS A 31 -2.98 15.68 -17.26
C HIS A 31 -2.76 15.52 -18.78
N GLY A 32 -3.68 16.06 -19.60
CA GLY A 32 -3.55 16.06 -21.06
C GLY A 32 -3.85 14.72 -21.73
N VAL A 33 -4.49 13.79 -21.02
CA VAL A 33 -4.88 12.47 -21.54
C VAL A 33 -6.35 12.48 -21.94
N SER A 34 -6.65 12.07 -23.18
CA SER A 34 -8.02 11.97 -23.66
C SER A 34 -8.77 10.82 -22.99
N ALA A 35 -10.11 10.89 -22.93
CA ALA A 35 -10.93 9.80 -22.39
C ALA A 35 -10.68 8.47 -23.12
N ASP A 36 -10.48 8.52 -24.44
CA ASP A 36 -10.23 7.33 -25.26
C ASP A 36 -8.84 6.74 -24.99
N ASP A 37 -7.83 7.60 -24.82
CA ASP A 37 -6.48 7.16 -24.43
C ASP A 37 -6.48 6.55 -23.03
N TRP A 38 -7.22 7.14 -22.08
CA TRP A 38 -7.34 6.60 -20.73
C TRP A 38 -7.94 5.19 -20.75
N ARG A 39 -9.11 5.03 -21.39
CA ARG A 39 -9.79 3.74 -21.50
C ARG A 39 -8.92 2.68 -22.18
N ALA A 40 -8.34 3.02 -23.33
CA ALA A 40 -7.46 2.11 -24.07
C ALA A 40 -6.28 1.64 -23.20
N SER A 41 -5.67 2.58 -22.47
CA SER A 41 -4.54 2.28 -21.60
C SER A 41 -4.93 1.43 -20.39
N LYS A 42 -6.05 1.75 -19.73
CA LYS A 42 -6.58 0.96 -18.61
C LYS A 42 -6.86 -0.48 -19.05
N THR A 43 -7.54 -0.67 -20.18
CA THR A 43 -7.81 -2.01 -20.72
C THR A 43 -6.54 -2.79 -21.02
N GLU A 44 -5.60 -2.20 -21.76
CA GLU A 44 -4.41 -2.92 -22.21
C GLU A 44 -3.39 -3.15 -21.08
N TRP A 45 -3.13 -2.17 -20.22
CA TRP A 45 -2.20 -2.36 -19.11
C TRP A 45 -2.72 -3.35 -18.08
N THR A 46 -4.02 -3.32 -17.76
CA THR A 46 -4.63 -4.33 -16.89
C THR A 46 -4.55 -5.74 -17.51
N ALA A 47 -4.79 -5.86 -18.82
CA ALA A 47 -4.65 -7.13 -19.52
C ALA A 47 -3.22 -7.66 -19.46
N LYS A 48 -2.21 -6.82 -19.76
CA LYS A 48 -0.79 -7.21 -19.70
C LYS A 48 -0.34 -7.63 -18.30
N MET A 49 -0.74 -6.91 -17.26
CA MET A 49 -0.37 -7.25 -15.88
C MET A 49 -0.94 -8.60 -15.42
N SER A 50 -2.04 -9.04 -16.03
CA SER A 50 -2.70 -10.31 -15.70
C SER A 50 -2.39 -11.42 -16.71
N ASP A 51 -1.59 -11.14 -17.74
CA ASP A 51 -1.25 -12.08 -18.80
C ASP A 51 -0.20 -13.10 -18.31
N PRO A 52 -0.52 -14.41 -18.28
CA PRO A 52 0.45 -15.44 -17.89
C PRO A 52 1.70 -15.46 -18.78
N SER A 53 1.58 -15.05 -20.04
CA SER A 53 2.69 -14.99 -21.00
C SER A 53 3.64 -13.81 -20.76
N ASP A 54 3.17 -12.75 -20.09
CA ASP A 54 4.00 -11.63 -19.65
C ASP A 54 4.91 -12.03 -18.46
N MET A 55 4.59 -13.14 -17.79
CA MET A 55 5.33 -13.65 -16.62
C MET A 55 5.50 -12.58 -15.52
N GLY A 56 4.54 -11.67 -15.40
CA GLY A 56 4.55 -10.59 -14.41
C GLY A 56 5.56 -9.47 -14.67
N LYS A 57 6.21 -9.41 -15.85
CA LYS A 57 7.19 -8.36 -16.18
C LYS A 57 6.58 -6.96 -16.10
N THR A 58 5.38 -6.79 -16.65
CA THR A 58 4.65 -5.52 -16.65
C THR A 58 4.25 -5.13 -15.23
N ALA A 59 3.78 -6.10 -14.42
CA ALA A 59 3.47 -5.84 -13.01
C ALA A 59 4.73 -5.43 -12.21
N LEU A 60 5.86 -6.13 -12.41
CA LEU A 60 7.14 -5.81 -11.77
C LEU A 60 7.70 -4.44 -12.18
N ALA A 61 7.45 -4.00 -13.43
CA ALA A 61 7.81 -2.66 -13.89
C ALA A 61 6.87 -1.58 -13.35
N PHE A 62 5.57 -1.87 -13.27
CA PHE A 62 4.55 -0.94 -12.82
C PHE A 62 4.64 -0.62 -11.32
N MET A 63 4.82 -1.63 -10.47
CA MET A 63 4.82 -1.47 -9.03
C MET A 63 5.76 -0.37 -8.51
N PRO A 64 7.05 -0.30 -8.90
CA PRO A 64 7.94 0.77 -8.43
C PRO A 64 7.53 2.15 -8.96
N LEU A 65 6.99 2.24 -10.19
CA LEU A 65 6.49 3.50 -10.76
C LEU A 65 5.28 4.01 -9.97
N TYR A 66 4.32 3.12 -9.70
CA TYR A 66 3.12 3.44 -8.94
C TYR A 66 3.44 3.87 -7.51
N GLN A 67 4.37 3.17 -6.83
CA GLN A 67 4.85 3.56 -5.50
C GLN A 67 5.53 4.93 -5.48
N ALA A 68 6.33 5.24 -6.51
CA ALA A 68 6.97 6.55 -6.63
C ALA A 68 5.95 7.67 -6.89
N ALA A 69 4.95 7.42 -7.74
CA ALA A 69 3.85 8.32 -8.01
C ALA A 69 3.02 8.62 -6.76
N GLN A 70 2.67 7.57 -6.01
CA GLN A 70 2.00 7.66 -4.72
C GLN A 70 2.80 8.52 -3.72
N ALA A 71 4.10 8.26 -3.58
CA ALA A 71 4.97 9.05 -2.71
C ALA A 71 5.02 10.53 -3.14
N LYS A 72 5.09 10.81 -4.44
CA LYS A 72 5.06 12.17 -4.99
C LYS A 72 3.73 12.88 -4.70
N ALA A 73 2.61 12.20 -4.86
CA ALA A 73 1.28 12.75 -4.57
C ALA A 73 1.13 13.18 -3.10
N ARG A 74 1.82 12.49 -2.18
CA ARG A 74 1.90 12.87 -0.76
C ARG A 74 2.98 13.90 -0.42
N GLY A 75 3.70 14.44 -1.40
CA GLY A 75 4.83 15.34 -1.14
C GLY A 75 6.01 14.65 -0.44
N GLY A 76 6.18 13.34 -0.64
CA GLY A 76 7.25 12.54 -0.03
C GLY A 76 6.96 12.06 1.40
N GLY A 77 5.77 12.35 1.93
CA GLY A 77 5.36 11.93 3.26
C GLY A 77 5.05 10.43 3.39
N GLU A 78 5.10 9.95 4.63
CA GLU A 78 4.71 8.59 5.02
C GLU A 78 3.22 8.36 4.68
N PRO A 79 2.83 7.20 4.11
CA PRO A 79 1.42 6.92 3.79
C PRO A 79 0.54 6.74 5.04
N CYS A 80 1.14 6.37 6.16
CA CYS A 80 0.56 6.39 7.50
C CYS A 80 1.70 6.52 8.51
N SER A 81 1.40 6.98 9.72
CA SER A 81 2.41 7.07 10.78
C SER A 81 2.89 5.69 11.23
N LEU A 82 4.11 5.63 11.77
CA LEU A 82 4.68 4.41 12.33
C LEU A 82 3.82 3.84 13.48
N GLU A 83 3.19 4.71 14.27
CA GLU A 83 2.25 4.34 15.33
C GLU A 83 1.01 3.66 14.76
N THR A 84 0.44 4.20 13.69
CA THR A 84 -0.72 3.60 13.01
C THR A 84 -0.36 2.23 12.43
N TYR A 85 0.81 2.15 11.80
CA TYR A 85 1.34 0.90 11.24
C TYR A 85 1.52 -0.18 12.31
N ALA A 86 2.13 0.16 13.46
CA ALA A 86 2.32 -0.76 14.57
C ALA A 86 0.99 -1.19 15.22
N LYS A 87 0.08 -0.24 15.45
CA LYS A 87 -1.25 -0.52 16.00
C LYS A 87 -2.02 -1.54 15.16
N ILE A 88 -2.08 -1.32 13.85
CA ILE A 88 -2.82 -2.19 12.93
C ILE A 88 -2.19 -3.59 12.90
N HIS A 89 -0.86 -3.70 12.83
CA HIS A 89 -0.17 -5.00 12.89
C HIS A 89 -0.48 -5.76 14.18
N ALA A 90 -0.42 -5.09 15.34
CA ALA A 90 -0.72 -5.71 16.62
C ALA A 90 -2.18 -6.19 16.70
N GLU A 91 -3.14 -5.38 16.22
CA GLU A 91 -4.55 -5.77 16.15
C GLU A 91 -4.77 -6.95 15.18
N MET A 92 -4.13 -6.93 14.01
CA MET A 92 -4.15 -8.06 13.08
C MET A 92 -3.53 -9.33 13.66
N ALA A 93 -2.55 -9.22 14.56
CA ALA A 93 -1.92 -10.36 15.20
C ALA A 93 -2.77 -10.94 16.34
N HIS A 94 -3.39 -10.08 17.15
CA HIS A 94 -3.89 -10.47 18.48
C HIS A 94 -5.38 -10.27 18.69
N ARG A 95 -6.06 -9.42 17.90
CA ARG A 95 -7.47 -9.09 18.16
C ARG A 95 -8.37 -10.29 17.90
N LYS A 96 -9.24 -10.57 18.85
CA LYS A 96 -10.20 -11.68 18.83
C LYS A 96 -11.63 -11.17 18.95
N ASP A 97 -12.57 -11.92 18.39
CA ASP A 97 -14.00 -11.71 18.61
C ASP A 97 -14.43 -12.18 20.02
N VAL A 98 -15.71 -11.99 20.35
CA VAL A 98 -16.29 -12.40 21.65
C VAL A 98 -16.25 -13.91 21.89
N LEU A 99 -16.05 -14.71 20.84
CA LEU A 99 -15.94 -16.16 20.90
C LEU A 99 -14.47 -16.62 20.96
N GLY A 100 -13.51 -15.69 20.91
CA GLY A 100 -12.08 -15.96 20.94
C GLY A 100 -11.44 -16.26 19.58
N ASN A 101 -12.17 -16.14 18.47
CA ASN A 101 -11.62 -16.34 17.12
C ASN A 101 -10.86 -15.09 16.66
N LYS A 102 -9.83 -15.29 15.84
CA LYS A 102 -9.08 -14.20 15.23
C LYS A 102 -9.99 -13.35 14.33
N ILE A 103 -9.98 -12.03 14.52
CA ILE A 103 -10.73 -11.12 13.65
C ILE A 103 -10.08 -11.10 12.26
N HIS A 104 -10.91 -11.14 11.21
CA HIS A 104 -10.44 -11.04 9.84
C HIS A 104 -9.79 -9.67 9.59
N TYR A 105 -8.60 -9.64 8.96
CA TYR A 105 -7.78 -8.43 8.85
C TYR A 105 -8.50 -7.26 8.16
N MET A 106 -9.40 -7.53 7.20
CA MET A 106 -10.19 -6.47 6.55
C MET A 106 -11.09 -5.71 7.53
N LEU A 107 -11.60 -6.37 8.57
CA LEU A 107 -12.40 -5.70 9.62
C LEU A 107 -11.49 -4.85 10.52
N VAL A 108 -10.28 -5.33 10.83
CA VAL A 108 -9.27 -4.55 11.56
C VAL A 108 -8.90 -3.28 10.78
N LEU A 109 -8.71 -3.39 9.46
CA LEU A 109 -8.44 -2.24 8.60
C LEU A 109 -9.59 -1.24 8.62
N ALA A 110 -10.83 -1.72 8.40
CA ALA A 110 -12.02 -0.88 8.40
C ALA A 110 -12.20 -0.11 9.72
N ASP A 111 -12.01 -0.78 10.87
CA ASP A 111 -12.10 -0.16 12.20
C ASP A 111 -11.02 0.91 12.45
N ASN A 112 -9.91 0.87 11.72
CA ASN A 112 -8.85 1.87 11.75
C ASN A 112 -9.00 2.92 10.64
N GLY A 113 -10.14 2.96 9.94
CA GLY A 113 -10.39 3.91 8.85
C GLY A 113 -9.50 3.67 7.63
N MET A 114 -9.02 2.44 7.44
CA MET A 114 -8.07 2.10 6.38
C MET A 114 -8.69 1.13 5.38
N SER A 115 -8.54 1.43 4.09
CA SER A 115 -8.86 0.51 3.01
C SER A 115 -7.69 -0.46 2.74
N GLN A 116 -7.97 -1.59 2.08
CA GLN A 116 -6.92 -2.53 1.70
C GLN A 116 -5.84 -1.90 0.81
N PRO A 117 -6.15 -1.06 -0.22
CA PRO A 117 -5.12 -0.39 -1.00
C PRO A 117 -4.23 0.54 -0.17
N GLN A 118 -4.81 1.33 0.76
CA GLN A 118 -4.03 2.18 1.67
C GLN A 118 -3.13 1.35 2.59
N TRP A 119 -3.60 0.19 3.05
CA TRP A 119 -2.78 -0.70 3.87
C TRP A 119 -1.62 -1.29 3.08
N LEU A 120 -1.84 -1.77 1.85
CA LEU A 120 -0.79 -2.30 0.99
C LEU A 120 0.29 -1.25 0.69
N GLU A 121 -0.11 0.02 0.59
CA GLU A 121 0.80 1.14 0.45
C GLU A 121 1.62 1.39 1.73
N CYS A 122 0.98 1.36 2.92
CA CYS A 122 1.69 1.40 4.19
C CYS A 122 2.70 0.25 4.33
N GLU A 123 2.32 -0.97 3.99
CA GLU A 123 3.20 -2.14 3.93
C GLU A 123 4.39 -1.90 3.00
N GLY A 124 4.14 -1.44 1.77
CA GLY A 124 5.18 -1.17 0.79
C GLY A 124 6.19 -0.11 1.25
N TYR A 125 5.73 0.88 2.03
CA TYR A 125 6.59 1.91 2.60
C TYR A 125 7.36 1.43 3.84
N TRP A 126 6.65 0.87 4.83
CA TRP A 126 7.22 0.57 6.15
C TRP A 126 7.99 -0.74 6.21
N THR A 127 7.50 -1.82 5.59
CA THR A 127 8.15 -3.15 5.63
C THR A 127 9.64 -3.11 5.27
N PRO A 128 10.10 -2.46 4.18
CA PRO A 128 11.52 -2.38 3.89
C PRO A 128 12.31 -1.47 4.86
N LEU A 129 11.66 -0.58 5.61
CA LEU A 129 12.33 0.27 6.60
C LEU A 129 12.49 -0.43 7.94
N VAL A 130 11.47 -1.17 8.39
CA VAL A 130 11.38 -1.67 9.78
C VAL A 130 11.48 -3.18 9.95
N GLY A 131 11.37 -3.95 8.85
CA GLY A 131 11.30 -5.42 8.91
C GLY A 131 12.60 -6.07 9.38
N GLY A 132 13.64 -5.99 8.56
CA GLY A 132 14.95 -6.57 8.86
C GLY A 132 16.02 -6.12 7.87
N ASP A 133 17.28 -6.31 8.25
CA ASP A 133 18.47 -6.05 7.43
C ASP A 133 18.61 -7.03 6.26
N VAL A 134 17.83 -8.12 6.28
CA VAL A 134 17.73 -9.12 5.21
C VAL A 134 16.26 -9.38 4.86
N ILE A 135 15.92 -9.33 3.57
CA ILE A 135 14.61 -9.73 3.03
C ILE A 135 14.83 -10.87 2.03
N LEU A 136 14.18 -12.01 2.26
CA LEU A 136 14.27 -13.21 1.40
C LEU A 136 15.72 -13.65 1.11
N GLY A 137 16.60 -13.54 2.12
CA GLY A 137 18.01 -13.93 2.01
C GLY A 137 18.91 -12.91 1.30
N GLN A 138 18.39 -11.73 0.93
CA GLN A 138 19.14 -10.64 0.32
C GLN A 138 19.27 -9.45 1.27
N PRO A 139 20.40 -8.71 1.25
CA PRO A 139 20.53 -7.47 2.01
C PRO A 139 19.39 -6.50 1.68
N ASN A 140 18.81 -5.90 2.71
CA ASN A 140 17.79 -4.88 2.57
C ASN A 140 18.44 -3.49 2.67
N PRO A 141 18.73 -2.81 1.54
CA PRO A 141 19.41 -1.52 1.57
C PRO A 141 18.55 -0.39 2.15
N LYS A 142 17.25 -0.61 2.33
CA LYS A 142 16.32 0.37 2.90
C LYS A 142 16.16 0.21 4.41
N PHE A 143 16.74 -0.82 5.02
CA PHE A 143 16.59 -1.06 6.44
C PHE A 143 17.11 0.11 7.27
N ASP A 144 16.28 0.59 8.19
CA ASP A 144 16.61 1.66 9.11
C ASP A 144 16.57 1.10 10.55
N PRO A 145 17.72 0.92 11.21
CA PRO A 145 17.77 0.30 12.54
C PRO A 145 17.07 1.13 13.62
N GLU A 146 17.04 2.46 13.50
CA GLU A 146 16.39 3.34 14.47
C GLU A 146 14.86 3.21 14.34
N ARG A 147 14.34 3.31 13.11
CA ARG A 147 12.91 3.10 12.84
C ARG A 147 12.47 1.69 13.20
N ALA A 148 13.28 0.68 12.91
CA ALA A 148 13.00 -0.71 13.28
C ALA A 148 12.94 -0.91 14.80
N GLN A 149 13.82 -0.25 15.57
CA GLN A 149 13.78 -0.30 17.03
C GLN A 149 12.53 0.39 17.58
N ARG A 150 12.17 1.57 17.04
CA ARG A 150 10.94 2.27 17.43
C ARG A 150 9.69 1.44 17.10
N PHE A 151 9.65 0.82 15.93
CA PHE A 151 8.57 -0.08 15.53
C PHE A 151 8.42 -1.24 16.52
N ARG A 152 9.52 -1.89 16.92
CA ARG A 152 9.49 -2.99 17.91
C ARG A 152 8.89 -2.56 19.25
N VAL A 153 9.24 -1.36 19.73
CA VAL A 153 8.69 -0.82 20.98
C VAL A 153 7.19 -0.56 20.84
N LEU A 154 6.77 0.10 19.75
CA LEU A 154 5.35 0.40 19.49
C LEU A 154 4.53 -0.89 19.32
N MET A 155 5.04 -1.85 18.55
CA MET A 155 4.41 -3.16 18.38
C MET A 155 4.20 -3.86 19.72
N GLN A 156 5.21 -3.83 20.60
CA GLN A 156 5.08 -4.43 21.92
C GLN A 156 4.00 -3.74 22.77
N GLN A 157 3.99 -2.40 22.79
CA GLN A 157 3.01 -1.61 23.52
C GLN A 157 1.58 -1.88 23.03
N GLU A 158 1.39 -1.93 21.71
CA GLU A 158 0.10 -2.19 21.09
C GLU A 158 -0.34 -3.65 21.29
N SER A 159 0.58 -4.62 21.23
CA SER A 159 0.29 -6.01 21.58
C SER A 159 -0.15 -6.14 23.04
N ASP A 160 0.55 -5.48 23.97
CA ASP A 160 0.19 -5.49 25.39
C ASP A 160 -1.20 -4.85 25.60
N ARG A 161 -1.51 -3.75 24.91
CA ARG A 161 -2.83 -3.11 24.92
C ARG A 161 -3.93 -4.06 24.43
N VAL A 162 -3.74 -4.71 23.28
CA VAL A 162 -4.74 -5.61 22.69
C VAL A 162 -4.94 -6.85 23.58
N LEU A 163 -3.88 -7.32 24.25
CA LEU A 163 -3.92 -8.47 25.15
C LEU A 163 -4.34 -8.12 26.59
N GLY A 164 -4.48 -6.84 26.94
CA GLY A 164 -4.80 -6.39 28.30
C GLY A 164 -3.67 -6.61 29.31
N ILE A 165 -2.41 -6.64 28.87
CA ILE A 165 -1.24 -6.80 29.73
C ILE A 165 -0.80 -5.43 30.25
N ALA A 166 -0.73 -5.26 31.57
CA ALA A 166 -0.10 -4.11 32.20
C ALA A 166 1.35 -4.44 32.57
N ARG A 167 2.31 -3.59 32.17
CA ARG A 167 3.74 -3.70 32.50
C ARG A 167 4.19 -2.57 33.40
#